data_AF-A4NXB3-F1
#
_entry.id   AF-A4NXB3-F1
#
_cell.length_a   1.000
_cell.length_b   1.000
_cell.length_c   1.000
_cell.angle_alpha   90.00
_cell.angle_beta   90.00
_cell.angle_gamma   90.00
#
_symmetry.space_group_name_H-M   'P 1'
#
loop_
_entity.id
_entity.type
_entity.pdbx_description
1 polymer ?
#
loop_
_entity_poly.entity_id
_entity_poly.type
_entity_poly.pdbx_seq_one_letter_code
_entity_poly.pdbx_strand_id
1 'polypeptide(L)' 'MAGHLGAERVTVQSLEVVRVDAERKLLLVKGSVPGAINGDVIVKPAVKA' A
#
# COMPACT_ATOMS: atom_id res chain seq x y z
N MET A 1 12.49 23.14 15.40
CA MET A 1 12.33 22.25 16.58
C MET A 1 12.34 20.82 16.10
N ALA A 2 12.88 19.89 16.89
CA ALA A 2 12.74 18.46 16.60
C ALA A 2 11.32 18.00 16.97
N GLY A 3 10.76 17.06 16.21
CA GLY A 3 9.43 16.49 16.41
C GLY A 3 9.39 15.03 15.95
N HIS A 4 8.29 14.34 16.24
CA HIS A 4 8.08 12.96 15.81
C HIS A 4 7.86 12.90 14.29
N LEU A 5 8.50 11.93 13.61
CA LEU A 5 8.37 11.72 12.18
C LEU A 5 7.83 10.32 11.91
N GLY A 6 6.80 10.21 11.07
CA GLY A 6 6.15 8.95 10.72
C GLY A 6 5.02 8.56 11.69
N ALA A 7 4.71 7.27 11.74
CA ALA A 7 3.52 6.70 12.42
C ALA A 7 2.20 7.41 12.05
N GLU A 8 2.11 7.91 10.82
CA GLU A 8 0.96 8.61 10.28
C GLU A 8 0.38 7.84 9.09
N ARG A 9 -0.88 8.11 8.77
CA ARG A 9 -1.56 7.46 7.65
C ARG A 9 -1.11 8.08 6.33
N VAL A 10 -0.28 7.36 5.59
CA VAL A 10 0.19 7.74 4.25
C VAL A 10 -0.49 6.87 3.18
N THR A 11 -0.70 7.40 1.97
CA THR A 11 -1.24 6.65 0.83
C THR A 11 -0.37 6.85 -0.40
N VAL A 12 0.18 5.75 -0.92
CA VAL A 12 0.82 5.75 -2.24
C VAL A 12 -0.26 5.55 -3.29
N GLN A 13 -0.31 6.42 -4.29
CA GLN A 13 -1.34 6.41 -5.34
C GLN A 13 -0.82 5.75 -6.62
N SER A 14 -1.74 5.29 -7.46
CA SER A 14 -1.47 4.78 -8.81
C SER A 14 -0.41 3.67 -8.87
N LEU A 15 -0.44 2.76 -7.89
CA LEU A 15 0.36 1.53 -7.93
C LEU A 15 -0.21 0.56 -8.95
N GLU A 16 0.66 -0.02 -9.78
CA GLU A 16 0.28 -1.01 -10.79
C GLU A 16 0.02 -2.36 -10.11
N VAL A 17 -1.14 -2.96 -10.37
CA VAL A 17 -1.47 -4.31 -9.92
C VAL A 17 -0.87 -5.31 -10.90
N VAL A 18 0.17 -6.02 -10.46
CA VAL A 18 0.90 -6.98 -11.30
C VAL A 18 0.15 -8.30 -11.43
N ARG A 19 -0.46 -8.76 -10.34
CA ARG A 19 -1.18 -10.03 -10.30
C ARG A 19 -2.17 -10.08 -9.15
N VAL A 20 -3.31 -10.71 -9.40
CA VAL A 20 -4.29 -11.09 -8.38
C VAL A 20 -4.34 -12.61 -8.34
N ASP A 21 -4.06 -13.20 -7.18
CA ASP A 21 -4.14 -14.64 -6.95
C ASP A 21 -5.24 -14.89 -5.93
N ALA A 22 -6.43 -15.26 -6.43
CA ALA A 22 -7.60 -15.50 -5.60
C ALA A 22 -7.50 -16.80 -4.79
N GLU A 23 -6.76 -17.79 -5.28
CA GLU A 23 -6.57 -19.08 -4.60
C GLU A 23 -5.76 -18.89 -3.31
N ARG A 24 -4.69 -18.09 -3.40
CA ARG A 24 -3.80 -17.78 -2.26
C ARG A 24 -4.23 -16.53 -1.49
N LYS A 25 -5.28 -15.83 -1.95
CA LYS A 25 -5.75 -14.54 -1.41
C LYS A 25 -4.63 -13.48 -1.40
N LEU A 26 -3.84 -13.44 -2.47
CA LEU A 26 -2.72 -12.50 -2.61
C LEU A 26 -3.01 -11.43 -3.66
N LEU A 27 -2.57 -10.21 -3.36
CA LEU A 27 -2.54 -9.09 -4.28
C LEU A 27 -1.11 -8.60 -4.43
N LEU A 28 -0.57 -8.70 -5.65
CA LEU A 28 0.79 -8.27 -5.97
C LEU A 28 0.74 -6.90 -6.62
N VAL A 29 1.35 -5.91 -5.98
CA VAL A 29 1.49 -4.54 -6.48
C VAL A 29 2.95 -4.23 -6.78
N LYS A 30 3.19 -3.44 -7.82
CA LYS A 30 4.53 -2.99 -8.19
C LYS A 30 4.91 -1.76 -7.37
N GLY A 31 6.00 -1.87 -6.61
CA GLY A 31 6.50 -0.80 -5.75
C GLY A 31 6.30 -1.09 -4.27
N SER A 32 6.48 -0.07 -3.44
CA SER A 32 6.39 -0.16 -1.98
C SER A 32 5.03 0.33 -1.47
N VAL A 33 4.54 -0.33 -0.42
CA VAL A 33 3.35 0.07 0.34
C VAL A 33 3.80 0.63 1.69
N PRO A 34 3.17 1.71 2.21
CA PRO A 34 3.53 2.27 3.51
C PRO A 34 3.30 1.28 4.66
N GLY A 35 4.16 1.37 5.67
CA GLY A 35 4.08 0.55 6.89
C GLY A 35 5.15 -0.54 6.95
N ALA A 36 5.16 -1.25 8.08
CA ALA A 36 6.04 -2.40 8.28
C ALA A 36 5.43 -3.67 7.68
N ILE A 37 6.25 -4.72 7.55
CA ILE A 37 5.79 -6.06 7.15
C ILE A 37 4.71 -6.54 8.14
N ASN A 38 3.64 -7.16 7.61
CA ASN A 38 2.45 -7.61 8.35
C ASN A 38 1.59 -6.50 8.97
N GLY A 39 1.83 -5.23 8.62
CA GLY A 39 0.93 -4.13 8.98
C GLY A 39 -0.36 -4.15 8.16
N ASP A 40 -1.45 -3.65 8.74
CA ASP A 40 -2.71 -3.51 8.04
C ASP A 40 -2.66 -2.37 7.02
N VAL A 41 -3.18 -2.65 5.83
CA VAL A 41 -3.26 -1.67 4.73
C VAL A 41 -4.63 -1.68 4.09
N ILE A 42 -5.07 -0.51 3.62
CA ILE A 42 -6.37 -0.36 2.94
C ILE A 42 -6.11 -0.20 1.44
N VAL A 43 -6.54 -1.17 0.65
CA VAL A 43 -6.47 -1.12 -0.81
C VAL A 43 -7.77 -0.57 -1.38
N LYS A 44 -7.66 0.42 -2.27
CA LYS A 44 -8.80 1.04 -2.97
C LYS A 44 -8.47 1.20 -4.46
N PRO A 45 -9.48 1.20 -5.34
CA PRO A 45 -9.28 1.59 -6.74
C PRO A 45 -8.62 2.97 -6.84
N ALA A 46 -7.68 3.12 -7.78
CA ALA A 46 -6.98 4.37 -7.99
C ALA A 46 -7.96 5.46 -8.46
N VAL A 47 -7.89 6.63 -7.83
CA VAL A 47 -8.74 7.79 -8.20
C VAL A 47 -8.21 8.48 -9.45
N LYS A 48 -6.92 8.30 -9.76
CA LYS A 48 -6.24 8.88 -10.91
C LYS A 48 -5.83 7.76 -11.86
N ALA A 49 -5.96 8.01 -13.16
CA ALA A 49 -5.49 7.13 -14.22
C ALA A 49 -3.96 7.18 -14.36
#